data_AF-A0A949XXG5-F1
#
_entry.id   AF-A0A949XXG5-F1
#
_cell.length_a   1.000
_cell.length_b   1.000
_cell.length_c   1.000
_cell.angle_alpha   90.00
_cell.angle_beta   90.00
_cell.angle_gamma   90.00
#
_symmetry.space_group_name_H-M   'P 1'
#
loop_
_entity.id
_entity.type
_entity.pdbx_description
1 polymer ?
#
loop_
_entity_poly.entity_id
_entity_poly.type
_entity_poly.pdbx_seq_one_letter_code
_entity_poly.pdbx_strand_id
1 'polypeptide(L)'
;MSYREVAGAEIVACRDDPARFNATVLGRGAYWHRQREICRSVVARPVTLVPSGNGVGKSYVAAGLLHWFLIAYPGSLVVATAPSQVQLEEVLWKEVERAYRGSRIPLGG
;
A
#
# COMPACT_ATOMS: atom_id res chain seq x y z
N MET A 1 -22.50 12.50 -10.90
CA MET A 1 -21.32 11.62 -10.79
C MET A 1 -21.66 10.52 -9.80
N SER A 2 -21.71 9.28 -10.24
CA SER A 2 -21.97 8.12 -9.38
C SER A 2 -20.78 7.86 -8.44
N TYR A 3 -21.03 7.22 -7.30
CA TYR A 3 -19.99 6.86 -6.32
C TYR A 3 -18.80 6.09 -6.96
N ARG A 4 -19.07 5.23 -7.95
CA ARG A 4 -18.03 4.48 -8.66
C ARG A 4 -17.11 5.36 -9.51
N GLU A 5 -17.65 6.40 -10.13
CA GLU A 5 -16.86 7.34 -10.93
C GLU A 5 -15.93 8.18 -10.04
N VAL A 6 -16.42 8.61 -8.88
CA VAL A 6 -15.61 9.36 -7.90
C VAL A 6 -14.50 8.47 -7.33
N ALA A 7 -14.83 7.22 -6.97
CA ALA A 7 -13.86 6.24 -6.47
C ALA A 7 -12.77 5.95 -7.51
N GLY A 8 -13.15 5.76 -8.78
CA GLY A 8 -12.20 5.57 -9.88
C GLY A 8 -11.30 6.79 -10.09
N ALA A 9 -11.86 8.00 -10.05
CA ALA A 9 -11.09 9.24 -10.17
C ALA A 9 -10.08 9.41 -9.03
N GLU A 10 -10.45 9.06 -7.78
CA GLU A 10 -9.53 9.14 -6.64
C GLU A 10 -8.39 8.12 -6.77
N ILE A 11 -8.66 6.89 -7.23
CA ILE A 11 -7.62 5.89 -7.50
C ILE A 11 -6.62 6.41 -8.54
N VAL A 12 -7.12 6.97 -9.65
CA VAL A 12 -6.26 7.56 -10.70
C VAL A 12 -5.42 8.72 -10.15
N ALA A 13 -6.02 9.58 -9.32
CA ALA A 13 -5.31 10.70 -8.70
C ALA A 13 -4.21 10.27 -7.71
N CYS A 14 -4.26 9.04 -7.21
CA CYS A 14 -3.24 8.48 -6.32
C CYS A 14 -2.15 7.67 -7.05
N ARG A 15 -2.18 7.59 -8.39
CA ARG A 15 -1.26 6.73 -9.15
C ARG A 15 0.21 7.01 -8.84
N ASP A 16 0.59 8.27 -8.67
CA ASP A 16 1.97 8.67 -8.35
C ASP A 16 2.16 9.05 -6.87
N ASP A 17 1.14 8.84 -6.02
CA ASP A 17 1.18 9.13 -4.60
C ASP A 17 0.59 7.97 -3.76
N PRO A 18 1.40 6.93 -3.47
CA PRO A 18 0.98 5.84 -2.60
C PRO A 18 0.63 6.29 -1.18
N ALA A 19 1.18 7.40 -0.70
CA ALA A 19 0.87 7.91 0.64
C ALA A 19 -0.54 8.51 0.67
N ARG A 20 -0.96 9.21 -0.40
CA ARG A 20 -2.35 9.63 -0.59
C ARG A 20 -3.27 8.41 -0.70
N PHE A 21 -2.92 7.42 -1.52
CA PHE A 21 -3.70 6.18 -1.64
C PHE A 21 -3.99 5.53 -0.27
N ASN A 22 -2.96 5.45 0.58
CA ASN A 22 -3.12 4.90 1.93
C ASN A 22 -4.14 5.70 2.77
N ALA A 23 -4.15 7.03 2.68
CA ALA A 23 -5.05 7.86 3.47
C ALA A 23 -6.48 7.91 2.90
N THR A 24 -6.62 8.01 1.57
CA THR A 24 -7.91 8.28 0.92
C THR A 24 -8.64 7.00 0.50
N VAL A 25 -7.92 6.06 -0.11
CA VAL A 25 -8.49 4.78 -0.61
C VAL A 25 -8.53 3.74 0.50
N LEU A 26 -7.41 3.50 1.18
CA LEU A 26 -7.33 2.51 2.26
C LEU A 26 -7.89 3.02 3.60
N GLY A 27 -8.15 4.33 3.73
CA GLY A 27 -8.68 4.90 4.97
C GLY A 27 -7.76 4.81 6.19
N ARG A 28 -6.46 4.57 5.97
CA ARG A 28 -5.46 4.34 7.00
C ARG A 28 -4.88 5.66 7.51
N GLY A 29 -4.26 5.60 8.69
CA GLY A 29 -3.54 6.75 9.26
C GLY A 29 -2.45 7.24 8.31
N ALA A 30 -2.25 8.56 8.26
CA ALA A 30 -1.24 9.16 7.41
C ALA A 30 0.16 8.61 7.77
N TYR A 31 0.94 8.31 6.73
CA TYR A 31 2.32 7.92 6.91
C TYR A 31 3.14 9.06 7.51
N TRP A 32 4.01 8.72 8.46
CA TRP A 32 5.00 9.66 8.97
C TRP A 32 6.13 9.85 7.93
N HIS A 33 7.01 10.83 8.17
CA HIS A 33 7.91 11.35 7.14
C HIS A 33 8.78 10.27 6.44
N ARG A 34 9.38 9.31 7.16
CA ARG A 34 10.19 8.25 6.51
C ARG A 34 9.37 7.22 5.74
N GLN A 35 8.16 6.89 6.19
CA GLN A 35 7.27 6.05 5.39
C GLN A 35 6.89 6.74 4.08
N ARG A 36 6.72 8.08 4.09
CA ARG A 36 6.51 8.87 2.87
C ARG A 36 7.76 8.90 1.99
N GLU A 37 8.96 8.91 2.57
CA GLU A 37 10.22 8.78 1.81
C GLU A 37 10.30 7.43 1.09
N ILE A 38 9.87 6.34 1.74
CA ILE A 38 9.77 5.02 1.10
C ILE A 38 8.82 5.09 -0.10
N CYS A 39 7.62 5.67 0.07
CA CYS A 39 6.65 5.82 -1.02
C CYS A 39 7.25 6.59 -2.21
N ARG A 40 7.89 7.74 -1.95
CA ARG A 40 8.55 8.54 -3.00
C ARG A 40 9.67 7.77 -3.69
N SER A 41 10.47 7.01 -2.94
CA SER A 41 11.55 6.19 -3.49
C SER A 41 11.02 5.09 -4.41
N VAL A 42 9.94 4.42 -4.00
CA VAL A 42 9.30 3.35 -4.79
C VAL A 42 8.71 3.88 -6.10
N VAL A 43 8.12 5.08 -6.08
CA VAL A 43 7.62 5.73 -7.31
C VAL A 43 8.78 6.14 -8.22
N ALA A 44 9.86 6.69 -7.65
CA ALA A 44 10.94 7.29 -8.43
C ALA A 44 12.02 6.31 -8.90
N ARG A 45 12.10 5.10 -8.32
CA ARG A 45 13.22 4.17 -8.56
C ARG A 45 12.74 2.74 -8.75
N PRO A 46 13.38 1.97 -9.66
CA PRO A 46 13.07 0.55 -9.85
C PRO A 46 13.46 -0.32 -8.64
N VAL A 47 14.41 0.15 -7.83
CA VAL A 47 14.88 -0.54 -6.62
C VAL A 47 14.91 0.45 -5.46
N THR A 48 14.24 0.07 -4.36
CA THR A 48 14.25 0.81 -3.09
C THR A 48 14.79 -0.08 -1.99
N LEU A 49 15.88 0.35 -1.36
CA LEU A 49 16.43 -0.29 -0.16
C LEU A 49 15.96 0.46 1.08
N VAL A 50 15.37 -0.26 2.03
CA VAL A 50 14.95 0.28 3.33
C VAL A 50 15.72 -0.44 4.43
N PRO A 51 16.61 0.24 5.18
CA PRO A 51 17.34 -0.38 6.29
C PRO A 51 16.40 -0.99 7.34
N SER A 52 16.89 -2.02 8.04
CA SER A 52 16.12 -2.68 9.11
C SER A 52 15.82 -1.70 10.26
N GLY A 53 14.72 -1.97 10.97
CA GLY A 53 14.29 -1.12 12.08
C GLY A 53 13.03 -1.70 12.74
N ASN A 54 13.05 -1.84 14.07
CA ASN A 54 11.97 -2.52 14.80
C ASN A 54 10.86 -1.54 15.18
N GLY A 55 9.59 -1.94 15.02
CA GLY A 55 8.44 -1.13 15.42
C GLY A 55 8.13 0.10 14.56
N VAL A 56 8.92 0.40 13.52
CA VAL A 56 8.77 1.63 12.69
C VAL A 56 7.69 1.56 11.62
N GLY A 57 6.92 0.46 11.57
CA GLY A 57 5.82 0.27 10.62
C GLY A 57 6.25 -0.05 9.19
N LYS A 58 7.28 -0.87 8.98
CA LYS A 58 7.71 -1.31 7.63
C LYS A 58 6.65 -2.16 6.93
N SER A 59 6.10 -3.14 7.64
CA SER A 59 5.02 -4.00 7.10
C SER A 59 3.74 -3.20 6.85
N TYR A 60 3.48 -2.18 7.69
CA TYR A 60 2.37 -1.25 7.51
C TYR A 60 2.45 -0.50 6.16
N VAL A 61 3.62 0.05 5.82
CA VAL A 61 3.82 0.72 4.51
C VAL A 61 3.87 -0.28 3.36
N ALA A 62 4.48 -1.45 3.55
CA ALA A 62 4.53 -2.50 2.52
C ALA A 62 3.14 -2.99 2.12
N ALA A 63 2.24 -3.19 3.09
CA ALA A 63 0.85 -3.55 2.84
C ALA A 63 0.10 -2.47 2.02
N GLY A 64 0.37 -1.19 2.29
CA GLY A 64 -0.24 -0.10 1.53
C GLY A 64 0.30 0.00 0.10
N LEU A 65 1.61 -0.18 -0.08
CA LEU A 65 2.25 -0.20 -1.39
C LEU A 65 1.78 -1.39 -2.25
N LEU A 66 1.58 -2.56 -1.63
CA LEU A 66 1.07 -3.74 -2.34
C LEU A 66 -0.33 -3.48 -2.91
N HIS A 67 -1.26 -2.98 -2.09
CA HIS A 67 -2.60 -2.60 -2.54
C HIS A 67 -2.57 -1.47 -3.57
N TRP A 68 -1.77 -0.42 -3.32
CA TRP A 68 -1.62 0.69 -4.27
C TRP A 68 -1.16 0.18 -5.64
N PHE A 69 -0.17 -0.70 -5.70
CA PHE A 69 0.36 -1.16 -6.98
C PHE A 69 -0.66 -2.02 -7.73
N LEU A 70 -1.28 -2.99 -7.05
CA LEU A 70 -2.31 -3.84 -7.67
C LEU A 70 -3.50 -3.05 -8.23
N ILE A 71 -3.91 -1.98 -7.53
CA ILE A 71 -5.10 -1.20 -7.89
C ILE A 71 -4.78 -0.08 -8.88
N ALA A 72 -3.65 0.62 -8.72
CA ALA A 72 -3.24 1.70 -9.60
C ALA A 72 -2.69 1.19 -10.95
N TYR A 73 -2.28 -0.08 -11.02
CA TYR A 73 -1.75 -0.72 -12.22
C TYR A 73 -2.52 -2.03 -12.51
N PRO A 74 -3.69 -1.95 -13.17
CA PRO A 74 -4.51 -3.13 -13.47
C PRO A 74 -3.75 -4.19 -14.26
N GLY A 75 -3.93 -5.47 -13.90
CA GLY A 75 -3.23 -6.60 -14.50
C GLY A 75 -1.79 -6.82 -14.00
N SER A 76 -1.35 -6.03 -13.02
CA SER A 76 -0.07 -6.24 -12.35
C SER A 76 -0.10 -7.43 -11.37
N LEU A 77 1.10 -7.90 -11.02
CA LEU A 77 1.32 -8.90 -9.98
C LEU A 77 2.31 -8.34 -8.96
N VAL A 78 1.98 -8.46 -7.67
CA VAL A 78 2.90 -8.17 -6.57
C VAL A 78 3.29 -9.47 -5.88
N VAL A 79 4.58 -9.74 -5.83
CA VAL A 79 5.16 -10.89 -5.13
C VAL A 79 5.87 -10.41 -3.88
N ALA A 80 5.59 -11.04 -2.74
CA ALA A 80 6.25 -10.77 -1.48
C ALA A 80 6.95 -12.04 -0.96
N THR A 81 8.15 -11.87 -0.42
CA THR A 81 8.95 -12.95 0.15
C THR A 81 9.43 -12.57 1.55
N ALA A 82 9.71 -13.57 2.38
CA ALA A 82 10.24 -13.40 3.72
C ALA A 82 11.15 -14.58 4.07
N PRO A 83 12.02 -14.47 5.09
CA PRO A 83 12.85 -15.58 5.56
C PRO A 83 12.06 -16.82 6.00
N SER A 84 10.80 -16.67 6.43
CA SER A 84 9.91 -17.79 6.73
C SER A 84 8.45 -17.50 6.37
N GLN A 85 7.68 -18.58 6.14
CA GLN A 85 6.24 -18.49 5.88
C GLN A 85 5.49 -17.81 7.02
N VAL A 86 5.83 -18.14 8.27
CA VAL A 86 5.21 -17.55 9.46
C VAL A 86 5.42 -16.04 9.51
N GLN A 87 6.61 -15.55 9.16
CA GLN A 87 6.84 -14.10 9.09
C GLN A 87 6.01 -13.44 8.00
N LEU A 88 5.80 -14.12 6.88
CA LEU A 88 4.96 -13.61 5.80
C LEU A 88 3.49 -13.53 6.24
N GLU A 89 2.95 -14.62 6.80
CA GLU A 89 1.57 -14.74 7.24
C GLU A 89 1.23 -13.81 8.41
N GLU A 90 1.97 -13.92 9.51
CA GLU A 90 1.60 -13.22 10.75
C GLU A 90 1.94 -11.73 10.74
N VAL A 91 2.88 -11.31 9.90
CA VAL A 91 3.35 -9.91 9.88
C VAL A 91 2.85 -9.18 8.64
N LEU A 92 3.20 -9.64 7.44
CA LEU A 92 2.85 -8.92 6.22
C LEU A 92 1.39 -9.13 5.84
N TRP A 93 0.95 -10.38 5.70
CA TRP A 93 -0.41 -10.68 5.25
C TRP A 93 -1.48 -10.21 6.23
N LYS A 94 -1.22 -10.30 7.54
CA LYS A 94 -2.09 -9.69 8.56
C LYS A 94 -2.30 -8.18 8.35
N GLU A 95 -1.25 -7.44 8.00
CA GLU A 95 -1.36 -6.00 7.70
C GLU A 95 -2.05 -5.73 6.35
N VAL A 96 -1.82 -6.58 5.34
CA VAL A 96 -2.50 -6.51 4.04
C VAL A 96 -4.00 -6.73 4.21
N GLU A 97 -4.41 -7.76 4.96
CA GLU A 97 -5.82 -8.05 5.24
C GLU A 97 -6.47 -6.93 6.05
N ARG A 98 -5.78 -6.42 7.07
CA ARG A 98 -6.24 -5.28 7.86
C ARG A 98 -6.46 -4.04 6.98
N ALA A 99 -5.55 -3.76 6.07
CA ALA A 99 -5.67 -2.63 5.13
C ALA A 99 -6.84 -2.82 4.15
N TYR A 100 -7.03 -4.05 3.64
CA TYR A 100 -8.15 -4.38 2.74
C TYR A 100 -9.50 -4.19 3.43
N ARG A 101 -9.69 -4.80 4.60
CA ARG A 101 -10.95 -4.74 5.37
C ARG A 101 -11.28 -3.31 5.84
N GLY A 102 -10.26 -2.49 6.08
CA GLY A 102 -10.43 -1.10 6.48
C GLY A 102 -10.59 -0.11 5.32
N SER A 103 -10.55 -0.57 4.07
CA SER A 103 -10.60 0.32 2.91
C SER A 103 -11.90 1.12 2.83
N ARG A 104 -11.77 2.41 2.46
CA ARG A 104 -12.91 3.33 2.28
C ARG A 104 -13.56 3.19 0.91
N ILE A 105 -12.78 2.74 -0.06
CA ILE A 105 -13.21 2.45 -1.42
C ILE A 105 -13.10 0.94 -1.61
N PRO A 106 -14.17 0.25 -2.04
CA PRO A 106 -14.12 -1.17 -2.33
C PRO A 106 -13.06 -1.48 -3.39
N LEU A 107 -12.10 -2.34 -3.05
CA LEU A 107 -11.00 -2.72 -3.93
C LEU A 107 -11.35 -3.88 -4.87
N GLY A 108 -12.54 -4.48 -4.71
CA GLY A 108 -12.97 -5.70 -5.41
C GLY A 108 -12.36 -6.98 -4.82
N GLY A 109 -12.74 -8.12 -5.38
CA GLY A 109 -12.44 -9.46 -4.85
C GLY A 109 -13.64 -10.15 -4.23
#